data_AF-A0A428SGW3-F1
#
_entry.id   AF-A0A428SGW3-F1
#
_cell.length_a   1.000
_cell.length_b   1.000
_cell.length_c   1.000
_cell.angle_alpha   90.00
_cell.angle_beta   90.00
_cell.angle_gamma   90.00
#
_symmetry.space_group_name_H-M   'P 1'
#
loop_
_entity.id
_entity.type
_entity.pdbx_description
1 polymer ?
#
loop_
_entity_poly.entity_id
_entity_poly.type
_entity_poly.pdbx_seq_one_letter_code
_entity_poly.pdbx_strand_id
1 'polypeptide(L)'
;MPERPNISGPSPQSGDQWEFGNPSMGEQGGGDLMSFMGDLCELPQAYNLLHLPLDSEPTPSSGPHQRESCACVFALTQMMDRIRQDQDLPFPSNLGLLREALRSAAIAIDCQVCPRLFVTAMQNGLLLCTAIISVAHGYVRIARQIDNEATRCSEMNQMKVLDIKDSLSQSFETFALETGPQEWKLLAMKMVRAEVFGVSGGSRPCFASTVTQLERRQKSWHADPPGAFFPDSYRTTDDSPSCLRLLKDARGIVACLDDDPSPSNLG
;
A
#
# COMPACT_ATOMS: atom_id res chain seq x y z
N MET A 1 -20.41 0.57 55.19
CA MET A 1 -19.17 0.11 54.54
C MET A 1 -19.44 -1.21 53.85
N PRO A 2 -19.29 -1.26 52.52
CA PRO A 2 -18.73 -2.42 51.87
C PRO A 2 -17.55 -2.04 50.95
N GLU A 3 -16.55 -2.92 50.94
CA GLU A 3 -15.28 -2.79 50.22
C GLU A 3 -15.48 -2.81 48.70
N ARG A 4 -14.79 -1.91 47.98
CA ARG A 4 -14.64 -1.99 46.52
C ARG A 4 -13.44 -2.87 46.19
N PRO A 5 -13.55 -3.83 45.25
CA PRO A 5 -12.39 -4.54 44.76
C PRO A 5 -11.55 -3.62 43.86
N ASN A 6 -10.26 -3.60 44.17
CA ASN A 6 -9.20 -2.90 43.45
C ASN A 6 -8.92 -3.65 42.13
N ILE A 7 -9.31 -3.08 40.99
CA ILE A 7 -8.97 -3.60 39.67
C ILE A 7 -7.79 -2.80 39.14
N SER A 8 -6.59 -3.33 39.39
CA SER A 8 -5.36 -2.90 38.73
C SER A 8 -5.40 -3.38 37.28
N GLY A 9 -5.86 -2.54 36.35
CA GLY A 9 -5.70 -2.77 34.92
C GLY A 9 -4.26 -2.52 34.48
N PRO A 10 -3.70 -3.29 33.52
CA PRO A 10 -2.39 -3.00 32.97
C PRO A 10 -2.45 -1.72 32.13
N SER A 11 -1.45 -0.85 32.34
CA SER A 11 -1.19 0.32 31.50
C SER A 11 -1.03 -0.07 30.03
N PRO A 12 -1.50 0.74 29.07
CA PRO A 12 -1.30 0.48 27.65
C PRO A 12 0.21 0.60 27.33
N GLN A 13 0.78 -0.49 26.81
CA GLN A 13 2.14 -0.53 26.33
C GLN A 13 2.33 0.43 25.14
N SER A 14 3.49 1.07 25.17
CA SER A 14 4.11 1.91 24.16
C SER A 14 3.96 1.39 22.75
N GLY A 15 3.74 2.31 21.81
CA GLY A 15 3.53 2.04 20.40
C GLY A 15 4.64 1.24 19.73
N ASP A 16 4.24 0.52 18.68
CA ASP A 16 5.07 -0.25 17.77
C ASP A 16 6.22 0.62 17.21
N GLN A 17 7.36 0.54 17.88
CA GLN A 17 8.62 1.15 17.44
C GLN A 17 9.22 0.21 16.39
N TRP A 18 9.32 0.70 15.15
CA TRP A 18 9.92 -0.03 14.04
C TRP A 18 11.42 -0.23 14.31
N GLU A 19 11.85 -1.46 14.53
CA GLU A 19 13.28 -1.79 14.55
C GLU A 19 13.77 -1.93 13.11
N PHE A 20 14.39 -0.87 12.59
CA PHE A 20 15.11 -0.92 11.32
C PHE A 20 16.47 -1.58 11.55
N GLY A 21 16.58 -2.85 11.18
CA GLY A 21 17.88 -3.49 10.97
C GLY A 21 18.60 -2.80 9.82
N ASN A 22 19.73 -2.16 10.11
CA ASN A 22 20.61 -1.51 9.13
C ASN A 22 21.01 -2.49 8.00
N PRO A 23 20.61 -2.28 6.74
CA PRO A 23 21.14 -3.05 5.63
C PRO A 23 22.40 -2.35 5.15
N SER A 24 23.55 -3.00 5.37
CA SER A 24 24.79 -2.74 4.65
C SER A 24 24.50 -2.58 3.15
N MET A 25 24.75 -1.39 2.61
CA MET A 25 24.60 -1.11 1.17
C MET A 25 25.49 -2.05 0.36
N GLY A 26 24.86 -3.01 -0.29
CA GLY A 26 25.40 -3.71 -1.45
C GLY A 26 24.65 -3.23 -2.68
N GLU A 27 25.32 -2.43 -3.51
CA GLU A 27 24.86 -2.10 -4.86
C GLU A 27 24.81 -3.38 -5.70
N GLN A 28 23.62 -4.00 -5.78
CA GLN A 28 23.21 -4.95 -6.82
C GLN A 28 21.76 -5.38 -6.54
N GLY A 29 20.79 -4.86 -7.30
CA GLY A 29 19.39 -5.28 -7.12
C GLY A 29 18.33 -4.50 -7.90
N GLY A 30 18.71 -3.65 -8.87
CA GLY A 30 17.75 -2.90 -9.69
C GLY A 30 17.22 -3.66 -10.90
N GLY A 31 17.74 -4.86 -11.20
CA GLY A 31 17.43 -5.61 -12.43
C GLY A 31 16.36 -6.70 -12.30
N ASP A 32 16.06 -7.17 -11.08
CA ASP A 32 15.30 -8.41 -10.89
C ASP A 32 13.78 -8.25 -10.88
N LEU A 33 13.24 -7.06 -10.62
CA LEU A 33 11.78 -6.89 -10.56
C LEU A 33 11.13 -6.90 -11.96
N MET A 34 11.79 -6.31 -12.96
CA MET A 34 11.32 -6.35 -14.36
C MET A 34 11.53 -7.73 -14.98
N SER A 35 12.57 -8.46 -14.57
CA SER A 35 12.76 -9.87 -14.94
C SER A 35 11.72 -10.76 -14.28
N PHE A 36 11.41 -10.57 -12.99
CA PHE A 36 10.36 -11.30 -12.28
C PHE A 36 8.96 -10.99 -12.81
N MET A 37 8.65 -9.72 -13.12
CA MET A 37 7.40 -9.34 -13.79
C MET A 37 7.34 -9.87 -15.23
N GLY A 38 8.49 -9.94 -15.91
CA GLY A 38 8.65 -10.62 -17.21
C GLY A 38 8.36 -12.12 -17.09
N ASP A 39 8.93 -12.80 -16.11
CA ASP A 39 8.74 -14.23 -15.84
C ASP A 39 7.31 -14.55 -15.37
N LEU A 40 6.63 -13.61 -14.69
CA LEU A 40 5.20 -13.72 -14.36
C LEU A 40 4.30 -13.55 -15.60
N CYS A 41 4.70 -12.73 -16.58
CA CYS A 41 4.07 -12.65 -17.90
C CYS A 41 4.40 -13.89 -18.76
N GLU A 42 5.57 -14.51 -18.58
CA GLU A 42 6.02 -15.73 -19.27
C GLU A 42 5.59 -17.05 -18.59
N LEU A 43 4.72 -16.99 -17.58
CA LEU A 43 3.95 -18.16 -17.14
C LEU A 43 2.66 -18.24 -17.96
N PRO A 44 2.58 -19.08 -19.01
CA PRO A 44 1.31 -19.38 -19.69
C PRO A 44 0.21 -19.81 -18.72
N GLN A 45 0.57 -20.30 -17.53
CA GLN A 45 -0.39 -20.67 -16.49
C GLN A 45 -0.96 -19.47 -15.72
N ALA A 46 -0.22 -18.39 -15.48
CA ALA A 46 -0.72 -17.21 -14.74
C ALA A 46 -1.72 -16.40 -15.57
N TYR A 47 -1.45 -16.21 -16.88
CA TYR A 47 -2.35 -15.51 -17.79
C TYR A 47 -3.64 -16.31 -18.07
N ASN A 48 -3.56 -17.64 -18.20
CA ASN A 48 -4.73 -18.50 -18.36
C ASN A 48 -5.58 -18.60 -17.07
N LEU A 49 -4.95 -18.45 -15.90
CA LEU A 49 -5.65 -18.39 -14.62
C LEU A 49 -6.35 -17.04 -14.39
N LEU A 50 -5.86 -15.95 -14.96
CA LEU A 50 -6.49 -14.61 -14.95
C LEU A 50 -7.69 -14.49 -15.92
N HIS A 51 -7.87 -15.44 -16.83
CA HIS A 51 -8.90 -15.45 -17.87
C HIS A 51 -9.74 -16.75 -17.88
N LEU A 52 -10.03 -17.33 -16.71
CA LEU A 52 -11.12 -18.32 -16.63
C LEU A 52 -12.45 -17.59 -16.86
N PRO A 53 -13.26 -17.99 -17.86
CA PRO A 53 -14.58 -17.40 -18.06
C PRO A 53 -15.41 -17.63 -16.79
N LEU A 54 -15.90 -16.55 -16.19
CA LEU A 54 -17.03 -16.59 -15.25
C LEU A 54 -18.33 -16.84 -16.03
N ASP A 55 -18.37 -17.85 -16.89
CA ASP A 55 -19.58 -18.23 -17.61
C ASP A 55 -20.38 -19.18 -16.73
N SER A 56 -21.15 -18.60 -15.80
CA SER A 56 -22.40 -19.21 -15.37
C SER A 56 -23.51 -18.48 -16.12
N GLU A 57 -24.08 -19.12 -17.15
CA GLU A 57 -25.32 -18.64 -17.76
C GLU A 57 -26.38 -18.38 -16.67
N PRO A 58 -27.19 -17.31 -16.78
CA PRO A 58 -28.24 -17.03 -15.82
C PRO A 58 -29.40 -18.00 -16.05
N THR A 59 -29.44 -19.10 -15.30
CA THR A 59 -30.68 -19.88 -15.15
C THR A 59 -31.61 -19.10 -14.21
N PRO A 60 -32.84 -18.75 -14.61
CA PRO A 60 -33.77 -18.07 -13.73
C PRO A 60 -34.36 -19.10 -12.76
N SER A 61 -33.69 -19.29 -11.62
CA SER A 61 -34.21 -20.05 -10.48
C SER A 61 -34.29 -19.13 -9.27
N SER A 62 -35.52 -18.84 -8.88
CA SER A 62 -35.94 -18.04 -7.74
C SER A 62 -35.49 -18.68 -6.43
N GLY A 63 -34.46 -18.10 -5.81
CA GLY A 63 -34.07 -18.36 -4.41
C GLY A 63 -33.07 -17.30 -3.91
N PRO A 64 -33.10 -16.87 -2.63
CA PRO A 64 -32.21 -15.84 -2.10
C PRO A 64 -30.83 -16.41 -1.71
N HIS A 65 -30.18 -17.10 -2.64
CA HIS A 65 -28.77 -17.47 -2.53
C HIS A 65 -28.01 -16.77 -3.65
N GLN A 66 -27.83 -15.45 -3.51
CA GLN A 66 -26.83 -14.74 -4.29
C GLN A 66 -25.49 -15.41 -3.98
N ARG A 67 -24.89 -16.07 -4.98
CA ARG A 67 -23.50 -16.52 -4.88
C ARG A 67 -22.67 -15.27 -4.61
N GLU A 68 -22.12 -15.16 -3.41
CA GLU A 68 -21.26 -14.05 -3.03
C GLU A 68 -20.00 -14.08 -3.92
N SER A 69 -19.95 -13.19 -4.92
CA SER A 69 -18.78 -12.99 -5.78
C SER A 69 -18.08 -11.68 -5.40
N CYS A 70 -16.77 -11.60 -5.64
CA CYS A 70 -15.99 -10.38 -5.42
C CYS A 70 -15.28 -9.95 -6.70
N ALA A 71 -15.05 -8.65 -6.85
CA ALA A 71 -14.33 -8.07 -8.00
C ALA A 71 -12.85 -7.75 -7.70
N CYS A 72 -12.27 -8.29 -6.62
CA CYS A 72 -10.95 -7.89 -6.13
C CYS A 72 -9.83 -8.07 -7.16
N VAL A 73 -9.80 -9.19 -7.89
CA VAL A 73 -8.79 -9.44 -8.93
C VAL A 73 -8.86 -8.36 -10.02
N PHE A 74 -10.05 -8.11 -10.55
CA PHE A 74 -10.27 -7.08 -11.57
C PHE A 74 -9.91 -5.68 -11.05
N ALA A 75 -10.32 -5.35 -9.82
CA ALA A 75 -10.02 -4.05 -9.21
C ALA A 75 -8.51 -3.85 -9.04
N LEU A 76 -7.77 -4.87 -8.59
CA LEU A 76 -6.32 -4.81 -8.44
C LEU A 76 -5.60 -4.67 -9.78
N THR A 77 -6.02 -5.42 -10.81
CA THR A 77 -5.44 -5.29 -12.16
C THR A 77 -5.70 -3.90 -12.73
N GLN A 78 -6.94 -3.41 -12.68
CA GLN A 78 -7.28 -2.07 -13.17
C GLN A 78 -6.49 -0.98 -12.43
N MET A 79 -6.31 -1.13 -11.13
CA MET A 79 -5.51 -0.21 -10.33
C MET A 79 -4.04 -0.20 -10.76
N MET A 80 -3.43 -1.38 -10.98
CA MET A 80 -2.06 -1.46 -11.49
C MET A 80 -1.93 -0.82 -12.88
N ASP A 81 -2.90 -1.03 -13.76
CA ASP A 81 -2.92 -0.39 -15.08
C ASP A 81 -3.02 1.12 -14.98
N ARG A 82 -3.86 1.66 -14.08
CA ARG A 82 -3.92 3.11 -13.83
C ARG A 82 -2.59 3.66 -13.31
N ILE A 83 -1.97 2.99 -12.33
CA ILE A 83 -0.64 3.39 -11.83
C ILE A 83 0.37 3.42 -12.98
N ARG A 84 0.31 2.46 -13.92
CA ARG A 84 1.21 2.38 -15.09
C ARG A 84 0.92 3.44 -16.16
N GLN A 85 -0.33 3.80 -16.38
CA GLN A 85 -0.72 4.79 -17.40
C GLN A 85 -0.47 6.22 -16.92
N ASP A 86 -0.77 6.50 -15.65
CA ASP A 86 -0.75 7.85 -15.08
C ASP A 86 0.61 8.20 -14.46
N GLN A 87 1.71 7.80 -15.11
CA GLN A 87 3.04 7.97 -14.54
C GLN A 87 3.50 9.43 -14.49
N ASP A 88 2.94 10.27 -15.35
CA ASP A 88 3.28 11.67 -15.55
C ASP A 88 2.33 12.64 -14.83
N LEU A 89 1.38 12.14 -14.03
CA LEU A 89 0.52 13.01 -13.24
C LEU A 89 1.37 13.88 -12.30
N PRO A 90 1.16 15.21 -12.29
CA PRO A 90 1.90 16.09 -11.41
C PRO A 90 1.45 15.91 -9.95
N PHE A 91 2.34 16.28 -9.03
CA PHE A 91 1.96 16.48 -7.63
C PHE A 91 0.95 17.63 -7.50
N PRO A 92 -0.10 17.52 -6.67
CA PRO A 92 -0.42 16.41 -5.76
C PRO A 92 -1.38 15.35 -6.33
N SER A 93 -1.80 15.45 -7.59
CA SER A 93 -2.80 14.55 -8.21
C SER A 93 -2.36 13.09 -8.17
N ASN A 94 -1.07 12.82 -8.41
CA ASN A 94 -0.48 11.49 -8.30
C ASN A 94 -0.61 10.86 -6.90
N LEU A 95 -0.61 11.64 -5.82
CA LEU A 95 -0.88 11.13 -4.46
C LEU A 95 -2.33 10.67 -4.31
N GLY A 96 -3.28 11.37 -4.94
CA GLY A 96 -4.68 10.96 -4.97
C GLY A 96 -4.86 9.58 -5.60
N LEU A 97 -4.16 9.32 -6.71
CA LEU A 97 -4.16 8.02 -7.39
C LEU A 97 -3.62 6.91 -6.49
N LEU A 98 -2.45 7.11 -5.86
CA LEU A 98 -1.86 6.10 -4.96
C LEU A 98 -2.73 5.83 -3.73
N ARG A 99 -3.43 6.85 -3.22
CA ARG A 99 -4.37 6.70 -2.12
C ARG A 99 -5.58 5.85 -2.50
N GLU A 100 -6.12 6.05 -3.71
CA GLU A 100 -7.19 5.20 -4.24
C GLU A 100 -6.73 3.75 -4.40
N ALA A 101 -5.50 3.58 -4.88
CA ALA A 101 -4.87 2.27 -5.00
C ALA A 101 -4.75 1.57 -3.64
N LEU A 102 -4.23 2.26 -2.62
CA LEU A 102 -4.16 1.71 -1.26
C LEU A 102 -5.53 1.33 -0.69
N ARG A 103 -6.55 2.16 -0.93
CA ARG A 103 -7.92 1.83 -0.49
C ARG A 103 -8.43 0.57 -1.16
N SER A 104 -8.21 0.43 -2.47
CA SER A 104 -8.60 -0.77 -3.22
C SER A 104 -7.87 -2.02 -2.72
N ALA A 105 -6.56 -1.88 -2.42
CA ALA A 105 -5.78 -2.95 -1.82
C ALA A 105 -6.31 -3.34 -0.43
N ALA A 106 -6.63 -2.37 0.44
CA ALA A 106 -7.20 -2.63 1.76
C ALA A 106 -8.53 -3.42 1.68
N ILE A 107 -9.44 -3.02 0.78
CA ILE A 107 -10.70 -3.75 0.54
C ILE A 107 -10.43 -5.20 0.11
N ALA A 108 -9.43 -5.41 -0.77
CA ALA A 108 -9.07 -6.74 -1.23
C ALA A 108 -8.31 -7.58 -0.18
N ILE A 109 -7.63 -6.94 0.79
CA ILE A 109 -7.01 -7.61 1.93
C ILE A 109 -8.09 -8.21 2.83
N ASP A 110 -9.14 -7.44 3.13
CA ASP A 110 -10.24 -7.82 4.04
C ASP A 110 -11.32 -8.70 3.40
N CYS A 111 -11.18 -9.01 2.10
CA CYS A 111 -12.16 -9.77 1.34
C CYS A 111 -12.31 -11.21 1.87
N GLN A 112 -13.52 -11.57 2.27
CA GLN A 112 -13.87 -12.91 2.77
C GLN A 112 -14.25 -13.91 1.66
N VAL A 113 -14.33 -13.45 0.41
CA VAL A 113 -14.67 -14.29 -0.75
C VAL A 113 -13.40 -14.86 -1.41
N CYS A 114 -12.38 -14.03 -1.63
CA CYS A 114 -11.08 -14.46 -2.21
C CYS A 114 -10.44 -15.70 -1.55
N PRO A 115 -10.44 -15.87 -0.22
CA PRO A 115 -9.80 -17.02 0.42
C PRO A 115 -10.55 -18.36 0.26
N ARG A 116 -11.78 -18.38 -0.27
CA ARG A 116 -12.62 -19.60 -0.29
C ARG A 116 -12.06 -20.71 -1.18
N LEU A 117 -11.35 -20.34 -2.25
CA LEU A 117 -10.71 -21.28 -3.16
C LEU A 117 -9.21 -20.99 -3.21
N PHE A 118 -8.40 -22.06 -3.24
CA PHE A 118 -6.95 -21.95 -3.27
C PHE A 118 -6.46 -21.07 -4.43
N VAL A 119 -7.00 -21.27 -5.63
CA VAL A 119 -6.59 -20.51 -6.83
C VAL A 119 -6.86 -19.02 -6.68
N THR A 120 -8.06 -18.64 -6.21
CA THR A 120 -8.42 -17.23 -6.03
C THR A 120 -7.63 -16.58 -4.89
N ALA A 121 -7.30 -17.34 -3.85
CA ALA A 121 -6.47 -16.88 -2.74
C ALA A 121 -5.04 -16.59 -3.22
N MET A 122 -4.45 -17.49 -4.01
CA MET A 122 -3.11 -17.32 -4.59
C MET A 122 -3.05 -16.13 -5.54
N GLN A 123 -4.01 -16.02 -6.47
CA GLN A 123 -4.09 -14.89 -7.39
C GLN A 123 -4.23 -13.56 -6.65
N ASN A 124 -5.17 -13.49 -5.69
CA ASN A 124 -5.36 -12.30 -4.88
C ASN A 124 -4.10 -11.94 -4.07
N GLY A 125 -3.44 -12.94 -3.48
CA GLY A 125 -2.21 -12.75 -2.72
C GLY A 125 -1.08 -12.18 -3.56
N LEU A 126 -0.82 -12.77 -4.73
CA LEU A 126 0.22 -12.30 -5.66
C LEU A 126 -0.07 -10.89 -6.18
N LEU A 127 -1.30 -10.66 -6.66
CA LEU A 127 -1.72 -9.34 -7.17
C LEU A 127 -1.61 -8.26 -6.10
N LEU A 128 -1.93 -8.57 -4.85
CA LEU A 128 -1.75 -7.64 -3.73
C LEU A 128 -0.28 -7.33 -3.47
N CYS A 129 0.62 -8.30 -3.47
CA CYS A 129 2.05 -8.04 -3.34
C CYS A 129 2.57 -7.15 -4.47
N THR A 130 2.22 -7.44 -5.73
CA THR A 130 2.63 -6.64 -6.89
C THR A 130 2.04 -5.21 -6.85
N ALA A 131 0.77 -5.09 -6.46
CA ALA A 131 0.10 -3.82 -6.26
C ALA A 131 0.83 -2.94 -5.23
N ILE A 132 1.14 -3.52 -4.07
CA ILE A 132 1.83 -2.83 -2.98
C ILE A 132 3.22 -2.36 -3.42
N ILE A 133 3.98 -3.20 -4.13
CA ILE A 133 5.28 -2.80 -4.70
C ILE A 133 5.11 -1.66 -5.70
N SER A 134 4.10 -1.72 -6.57
CA SER A 134 3.81 -0.66 -7.56
C SER A 134 3.48 0.67 -6.88
N VAL A 135 2.72 0.63 -5.79
CA VAL A 135 2.41 1.81 -4.96
C VAL A 135 3.68 2.35 -4.28
N ALA A 136 4.54 1.47 -3.74
CA ALA A 136 5.81 1.85 -3.13
C ALA A 136 6.70 2.64 -4.12
N HIS A 137 6.88 2.10 -5.34
CA HIS A 137 7.59 2.80 -6.41
C HIS A 137 6.90 4.11 -6.82
N GLY A 138 5.57 4.15 -6.77
CA GLY A 138 4.79 5.37 -6.94
C GLY A 138 5.23 6.47 -5.97
N TYR A 139 5.31 6.18 -4.67
CA TYR A 139 5.72 7.19 -3.68
C TYR A 139 7.14 7.71 -3.91
N VAL A 140 8.10 6.82 -4.18
CA VAL A 140 9.48 7.22 -4.48
C VAL A 140 9.55 8.11 -5.72
N ARG A 141 8.77 7.81 -6.75
CA ARG A 141 8.69 8.61 -7.97
C ARG A 141 8.08 10.00 -7.70
N ILE A 142 7.04 10.09 -6.88
CA ILE A 142 6.46 11.38 -6.47
C ILE A 142 7.50 12.21 -5.71
N ALA A 143 8.24 11.61 -4.79
CA ALA A 143 9.32 12.29 -4.07
C ALA A 143 10.37 12.88 -5.05
N ARG A 144 10.81 12.09 -6.04
CA ARG A 144 11.72 12.56 -7.09
C ARG A 144 11.13 13.68 -7.94
N GLN A 145 9.84 13.61 -8.27
CA GLN A 145 9.16 14.69 -9.00
C GLN A 145 9.12 15.99 -8.20
N ILE A 146 8.87 15.91 -6.89
CA ILE A 146 8.94 17.07 -5.99
C ILE A 146 10.35 17.66 -5.97
N ASP A 147 11.38 16.83 -5.84
CA ASP A 147 12.78 17.28 -5.86
C ASP A 147 13.14 18.01 -7.16
N ASN A 148 12.82 17.40 -8.31
CA ASN A 148 13.10 17.98 -9.62
C ASN A 148 12.37 19.32 -9.81
N GLU A 149 11.12 19.39 -9.37
CA GLU A 149 10.31 20.61 -9.51
C GLU A 149 10.81 21.74 -8.60
N ALA A 150 11.24 21.42 -7.38
CA ALA A 150 11.81 22.40 -6.46
C ALA A 150 13.13 22.98 -7.00
N THR A 151 13.99 22.13 -7.59
CA THR A 151 15.22 22.55 -8.25
C THR A 151 14.91 23.48 -9.43
N ARG A 152 14.00 23.07 -10.33
CA ARG A 152 13.58 23.86 -11.49
C ARG A 152 13.03 25.23 -11.10
N CYS A 153 12.17 25.30 -10.08
CA CYS A 153 11.62 26.58 -9.60
C CYS A 153 12.67 27.45 -8.91
N SER A 154 13.66 26.85 -8.23
CA SER A 154 14.77 27.60 -7.64
C SER A 154 15.65 28.25 -8.71
N GLU A 155 15.99 27.51 -9.78
CA GLU A 155 16.80 28.00 -10.90
C GLU A 155 16.11 29.14 -11.66
N MET A 156 14.79 29.08 -11.79
CA MET A 156 13.99 30.08 -12.49
C MET A 156 13.44 31.19 -11.58
N ASN A 157 13.79 31.18 -10.29
CA ASN A 157 13.29 32.11 -9.28
C ASN A 157 11.75 32.23 -9.24
N GLN A 158 11.06 31.09 -9.34
CA GLN A 158 9.58 31.01 -9.33
C GLN A 158 9.06 30.56 -7.96
N MET A 159 7.98 31.20 -7.52
CA MET A 159 7.23 30.81 -6.33
C MET A 159 6.30 29.63 -6.63
N LYS A 160 5.95 28.88 -5.57
CA LYS A 160 5.05 27.74 -5.64
C LYS A 160 3.80 27.97 -4.79
N VAL A 161 2.66 27.60 -5.37
CA VAL A 161 1.39 27.59 -4.64
C VAL A 161 1.11 26.17 -4.17
N LEU A 162 0.90 26.02 -2.86
CA LEU A 162 0.33 24.82 -2.28
C LEU A 162 -1.16 25.04 -2.06
N ASP A 163 -1.97 24.25 -2.74
CA ASP A 163 -3.43 24.27 -2.59
C ASP A 163 -3.84 23.28 -1.49
N ILE A 164 -4.27 23.80 -0.33
CA ILE A 164 -4.76 23.01 0.79
C ILE A 164 -6.29 22.96 0.71
N LYS A 165 -6.80 21.86 0.14
CA LYS A 165 -8.24 21.55 0.17
C LYS A 165 -8.58 20.78 1.43
N ASP A 166 -9.22 21.43 2.38
CA ASP A 166 -9.80 20.74 3.53
C ASP A 166 -11.03 19.94 3.08
N SER A 167 -10.96 18.61 3.19
CA SER A 167 -12.07 17.72 2.84
C SER A 167 -13.15 17.64 3.94
N LEU A 168 -12.95 18.31 5.08
CA LEU A 168 -13.86 18.25 6.23
C LEU A 168 -14.76 19.49 6.39
N SER A 169 -14.52 20.55 5.62
CA SER A 169 -15.33 21.75 5.68
C SER A 169 -16.25 21.84 4.45
N GLN A 170 -17.56 21.94 4.67
CA GLN A 170 -18.55 22.26 3.62
C GLN A 170 -18.42 23.73 3.14
N SER A 171 -17.40 24.45 3.60
CA SER A 171 -17.04 25.80 3.16
C SER A 171 -16.01 25.71 2.03
N PHE A 172 -16.37 26.28 0.89
CA PHE A 172 -15.60 26.32 -0.37
C PHE A 172 -14.33 27.19 -0.33
N GLU A 173 -13.65 27.31 0.81
CA GLU A 173 -12.44 28.13 0.92
C GLU A 173 -11.19 27.28 0.66
N THR A 174 -10.73 27.37 -0.58
CA THR A 174 -9.43 26.88 -1.04
C THR A 174 -8.35 27.82 -0.48
N PHE A 175 -7.54 27.35 0.47
CA PHE A 175 -6.41 28.14 0.97
C PHE A 175 -5.19 27.88 0.08
N ALA A 176 -4.80 28.90 -0.68
CA ALA A 176 -3.58 28.90 -1.49
C ALA A 176 -2.45 29.54 -0.69
N LEU A 177 -1.42 28.75 -0.37
CA LEU A 177 -0.22 29.24 0.29
C LEU A 177 0.89 29.41 -0.74
N GLU A 178 1.32 30.66 -0.98
CA GLU A 178 2.53 30.95 -1.75
C GLU A 178 3.76 30.69 -0.88
N THR A 179 4.65 29.83 -1.36
CA THR A 179 5.85 29.38 -0.66
C THR A 179 7.05 29.41 -1.60
N GLY A 180 8.24 29.59 -1.03
CA GLY A 180 9.48 29.42 -1.78
C GLY A 180 9.68 27.95 -2.20
N PRO A 181 10.47 27.66 -3.25
CA PRO A 181 10.63 26.30 -3.76
C PRO A 181 11.06 25.26 -2.71
N GLN A 182 11.96 25.63 -1.81
CA GLN A 182 12.46 24.73 -0.76
C GLN A 182 11.43 24.51 0.36
N GLU A 183 10.68 25.55 0.72
CA GLU A 183 9.59 25.42 1.68
C GLU A 183 8.45 24.56 1.11
N TRP A 184 8.09 24.78 -0.15
CA TRP A 184 7.13 23.94 -0.88
C TRP A 184 7.57 22.48 -0.88
N LYS A 185 8.84 22.20 -1.21
CA LYS A 185 9.40 20.84 -1.17
C LYS A 185 9.27 20.20 0.20
N LEU A 186 9.62 20.94 1.27
CA LEU A 186 9.52 20.43 2.64
C LEU A 186 8.07 20.08 2.99
N LEU A 187 7.10 20.93 2.64
CA LEU A 187 5.68 20.67 2.88
C LEU A 187 5.17 19.48 2.05
N ALA A 188 5.54 19.41 0.76
CA ALA A 188 5.14 18.33 -0.13
C ALA A 188 5.72 16.97 0.33
N MET A 189 6.99 16.92 0.74
CA MET A 189 7.61 15.71 1.27
C MET A 189 6.97 15.27 2.59
N LYS A 190 6.56 16.21 3.45
CA LYS A 190 5.76 15.89 4.65
C LYS A 190 4.43 15.23 4.29
N MET A 191 3.75 15.67 3.22
CA MET A 191 2.53 15.01 2.74
C MET A 191 2.82 13.59 2.25
N VAL A 192 3.87 13.38 1.46
CA VAL A 192 4.26 12.03 1.00
C VAL A 192 4.53 11.11 2.19
N ARG A 193 5.30 11.57 3.19
CA ARG A 193 5.60 10.80 4.39
C ARG A 193 4.35 10.45 5.19
N ALA A 194 3.43 11.39 5.35
CA ALA A 194 2.15 11.14 6.02
C ALA A 194 1.34 10.03 5.32
N GLU A 195 1.38 9.95 3.99
CA GLU A 195 0.73 8.86 3.24
C GLU A 195 1.45 7.51 3.41
N VAL A 196 2.79 7.54 3.52
CA VAL A 196 3.61 6.33 3.61
C VAL A 196 3.60 5.75 5.02
N PHE A 197 3.99 6.55 6.01
CA PHE A 197 4.23 6.13 7.40
C PHE A 197 3.04 6.41 8.31
N GLY A 198 2.11 7.25 7.87
CA GLY A 198 0.96 7.68 8.66
C GLY A 198 1.26 8.95 9.47
N VAL A 199 0.24 9.40 10.21
CA VAL A 199 0.32 10.53 11.14
C VAL A 199 -0.14 10.03 12.50
N SER A 200 0.52 10.46 13.58
CA SER A 200 0.12 10.12 14.94
C SER A 200 -1.36 10.48 15.18
N GLY A 201 -2.16 9.51 15.62
CA GLY A 201 -3.60 9.70 15.84
C GLY A 201 -4.47 9.75 14.58
N GLY A 202 -3.89 9.55 13.39
CA GLY A 202 -4.64 9.50 12.14
C GLY A 202 -5.43 8.19 12.00
N SER A 203 -6.72 8.29 11.65
CA SER A 203 -7.59 7.12 11.41
C SER A 203 -7.48 6.54 10.00
N ARG A 204 -6.80 7.23 9.07
CA ARG A 204 -6.78 6.82 7.66
C ARG A 204 -5.66 5.79 7.42
N PRO A 205 -5.91 4.69 6.68
CA PRO A 205 -4.86 3.74 6.35
C PRO A 205 -3.75 4.41 5.54
N CYS A 206 -2.51 4.29 6.03
CA CYS A 206 -1.29 4.64 5.31
C CYS A 206 -0.70 3.39 4.65
N PHE A 207 0.29 3.58 3.77
CA PHE A 207 1.02 2.48 3.13
C PHE A 207 1.54 1.47 4.16
N ALA A 208 2.28 1.91 5.17
CA ALA A 208 2.89 1.04 6.18
C ALA A 208 1.85 0.20 6.93
N SER A 209 0.72 0.81 7.32
CA SER A 209 -0.39 0.09 7.97
C SER A 209 -1.04 -0.95 7.04
N THR A 210 -1.13 -0.66 5.74
CA THR A 210 -1.72 -1.55 4.73
C THR A 210 -0.80 -2.74 4.46
N VAL A 211 0.51 -2.52 4.35
CA VAL A 211 1.50 -3.61 4.24
C VAL A 211 1.44 -4.51 5.47
N THR A 212 1.35 -3.93 6.66
CA THR A 212 1.25 -4.69 7.93
C THR A 212 -0.01 -5.57 7.98
N GLN A 213 -1.14 -5.06 7.49
CA GLN A 213 -2.38 -5.83 7.39
C GLN A 213 -2.23 -7.01 6.43
N LEU A 214 -1.63 -6.79 5.25
CA LEU A 214 -1.37 -7.84 4.29
C LEU A 214 -0.38 -8.90 4.82
N GLU A 215 0.71 -8.48 5.47
CA GLU A 215 1.66 -9.39 6.11
C GLU A 215 0.98 -10.26 7.16
N ARG A 216 0.16 -9.68 8.04
CA ARG A 216 -0.60 -10.42 9.05
C ARG A 216 -1.52 -11.45 8.41
N ARG A 217 -2.24 -11.06 7.35
CA ARG A 217 -3.10 -11.97 6.59
C ARG A 217 -2.32 -13.12 5.98
N GLN A 218 -1.22 -12.83 5.28
CA GLN A 218 -0.39 -13.87 4.64
C GLN A 218 0.22 -14.82 5.67
N LYS A 219 0.74 -14.31 6.79
CA LYS A 219 1.21 -15.15 7.92
C LYS A 219 0.11 -16.05 8.45
N SER A 220 -1.10 -15.51 8.65
CA SER A 220 -2.25 -16.30 9.09
C SER A 220 -2.61 -17.40 8.10
N TRP A 221 -2.64 -17.12 6.79
CA TRP A 221 -2.99 -18.12 5.79
C TRP A 221 -1.94 -19.21 5.64
N HIS A 222 -0.65 -18.88 5.82
CA HIS A 222 0.41 -19.88 5.80
C HIS A 222 0.43 -20.77 7.05
N ALA A 223 0.04 -20.22 8.22
CA ALA A 223 -0.08 -20.99 9.46
C ALA A 223 -1.34 -21.86 9.48
N ASP A 224 -2.48 -21.28 9.12
CA ASP A 224 -3.78 -21.94 9.05
C ASP A 224 -4.52 -21.53 7.76
N PRO A 225 -4.43 -22.35 6.70
CA PRO A 225 -5.03 -22.04 5.41
C PRO A 225 -6.54 -21.84 5.55
N PRO A 226 -7.10 -20.82 4.88
CA PRO A 226 -8.47 -20.38 5.16
C PRO A 226 -9.57 -21.30 4.59
N GLY A 227 -9.20 -22.36 3.87
CA GLY A 227 -10.15 -23.29 3.27
C GLY A 227 -9.66 -24.74 3.27
N ALA A 228 -10.61 -25.67 3.31
CA ALA A 228 -10.32 -27.12 3.32
C ALA A 228 -9.67 -27.64 2.03
N PHE A 229 -9.74 -26.87 0.93
CA PHE A 229 -9.20 -27.25 -0.38
C PHE A 229 -7.78 -26.74 -0.64
N PHE A 230 -7.11 -26.20 0.38
CA PHE A 230 -5.72 -25.78 0.26
C PHE A 230 -4.81 -27.01 0.34
N PRO A 231 -3.83 -27.14 -0.56
CA PRO A 231 -2.90 -28.25 -0.49
C PRO A 231 -2.02 -28.12 0.75
N ASP A 232 -1.62 -29.26 1.34
CA ASP A 232 -0.75 -29.26 2.53
C ASP A 232 0.57 -28.52 2.28
N SER A 233 1.06 -28.51 1.03
CA SER A 233 2.26 -27.78 0.62
C SER A 233 2.14 -26.25 0.71
N TYR A 234 0.94 -25.70 0.84
CA TYR A 234 0.74 -24.27 1.09
C TYR A 234 1.07 -23.88 2.54
N ARG A 235 0.90 -24.82 3.48
CA ARG A 235 1.40 -24.67 4.84
C ARG A 235 2.91 -24.73 4.77
N THR A 236 3.55 -23.66 5.18
CA THR A 236 5.01 -23.60 5.14
C THR A 236 5.55 -23.37 6.54
N THR A 237 6.58 -24.14 6.88
CA THR A 237 7.45 -23.91 8.04
C THR A 237 8.67 -23.08 7.66
N ASP A 238 8.79 -22.67 6.39
CA ASP A 238 9.81 -21.73 5.93
C ASP A 238 9.65 -20.40 6.68
N ASP A 239 10.76 -19.84 7.14
CA ASP A 239 10.79 -18.59 7.89
C ASP A 239 10.31 -17.39 7.04
N SER A 240 10.23 -17.53 5.71
CA SER A 240 9.82 -16.42 4.83
C SER A 240 9.29 -16.83 3.44
N PRO A 241 8.01 -17.24 3.31
CA PRO A 241 7.36 -17.41 2.01
C PRO A 241 7.52 -16.18 1.08
N SER A 242 7.53 -16.42 -0.23
CA SER A 242 7.82 -15.39 -1.26
C SER A 242 6.92 -14.16 -1.15
N CYS A 243 5.64 -14.33 -0.85
CA CYS A 243 4.71 -13.23 -0.65
C CYS A 243 5.15 -12.29 0.50
N LEU A 244 5.73 -12.82 1.57
CA LEU A 244 6.24 -12.03 2.70
C LEU A 244 7.56 -11.34 2.35
N ARG A 245 8.42 -11.97 1.53
CA ARG A 245 9.63 -11.32 1.00
C ARG A 245 9.30 -10.09 0.17
N LEU A 246 8.32 -10.20 -0.73
CA LEU A 246 7.85 -9.08 -1.55
C LEU A 246 7.34 -7.91 -0.71
N LEU A 247 6.71 -8.18 0.44
CA LEU A 247 6.24 -7.12 1.37
C LEU A 247 7.41 -6.46 2.09
N LYS A 248 8.43 -7.23 2.47
CA LYS A 248 9.69 -6.69 3.00
C LYS A 248 10.40 -5.80 1.96
N ASP A 249 10.44 -6.22 0.70
CA ASP A 249 11.02 -5.44 -0.40
C ASP A 249 10.23 -4.13 -0.60
N ALA A 250 8.90 -4.19 -0.56
CA ALA A 250 8.04 -3.01 -0.65
C ALA A 250 8.33 -1.98 0.46
N ARG A 251 8.64 -2.44 1.69
CA ARG A 251 9.09 -1.56 2.77
C ARG A 251 10.47 -0.98 2.50
N GLY A 252 11.39 -1.80 2.00
CA GLY A 252 12.74 -1.36 1.61
C GLY A 252 12.72 -0.25 0.56
N ILE A 253 11.79 -0.31 -0.40
CA ILE A 253 11.63 0.72 -1.46
C ILE A 253 11.32 2.09 -0.86
N VAL A 254 10.42 2.17 0.14
CA VAL A 254 10.01 3.45 0.74
C VAL A 254 10.89 3.89 1.92
N ALA A 255 11.84 3.07 2.35
CA ALA A 255 12.69 3.37 3.51
C ALA A 255 13.50 4.67 3.32
N CYS A 256 13.92 5.00 2.10
CA CYS A 256 14.61 6.25 1.78
C CYS A 256 13.75 7.52 1.99
N LEU A 257 12.44 7.36 2.21
CA LEU A 257 11.53 8.47 2.50
C LEU A 257 11.46 8.79 4.00
N ASP A 258 12.04 7.96 4.86
CA ASP A 258 11.99 8.09 6.32
C ASP A 258 13.02 9.10 6.87
N ASP A 259 13.99 9.52 6.06
CA ASP A 259 15.04 10.47 6.47
C ASP A 259 14.43 11.84 6.81
N ASP A 260 14.22 12.10 8.09
CA ASP A 260 13.80 13.40 8.60
C ASP A 260 15.00 14.35 8.65
N PRO A 261 14.97 15.51 7.97
CA PRO A 261 15.72 16.66 8.44
C PRO A 261 14.96 17.20 9.66
N SER A 262 15.03 16.50 10.79
CA SER A 262 14.58 17.06 12.06
C SER A 262 15.30 18.40 12.26
N PRO A 263 14.59 19.48 12.60
CA PRO A 263 15.23 20.75 12.95
C PRO A 263 15.97 20.55 14.28
N SER A 264 17.28 20.35 14.19
CA SER A 264 18.17 20.42 15.33
C SER A 264 17.99 21.77 16.05
N ASN A 265 17.57 21.71 17.30
CA ASN A 265 17.78 22.71 18.36
C ASN A 265 17.49 24.18 18.01
N LEU A 266 16.26 24.62 18.26
CA LEU A 266 16.00 25.98 18.77
C LEU A 266 15.63 25.86 20.25
N GLY A 267 16.66 25.87 21.09
CA GLY A 267 16.60 25.96 22.55
C GLY A 267 17.81 26.73 23.04
#